data_AF-A0A930HWY6-F1
#
_entry.id   AF-A0A930HWY6-F1
#
_cell.length_a   1.000
_cell.length_b   1.000
_cell.length_c   1.000
_cell.angle_alpha   90.00
_cell.angle_beta   90.00
_cell.angle_gamma   90.00
#
_symmetry.space_group_name_H-M   'P 1'
#
loop_
_entity.id
_entity.type
_entity.pdbx_description
1 polymer ?
#
loop_
_entity_poly.entity_id
_entity_poly.type
_entity_poly.pdbx_seq_one_letter_code
_entity_poly.pdbx_strand_id
1 'polypeptide(L)'
;ASGGGGFGGGMSMEDIFSRFGDLFGGGGFGGFDFGGFGGGGGGGRQVLRGSDLRARVRLTLEEIDKGVEKKLKVKKQVACSHCHGDGTTEKDGKKQCDTCHGSGVVISAQRSIFGMMQTQSVCPTCEGTGEVITKPCSFCKGKGTQIGEEVVSFRIPAGVAEGMQFSVQGKGNAAPRGGIPGDLQVVIQEEEDPNLIRNGNDLIYNLLISVPTAAQGGSVEVPTIGGKARVNIAAGTQPGKVLRLRGKGLPSVNGYGKGDLLVNVNVFIPKLNEKTDASVLETMSAPAFEPTDEARKEIDKHYRQMLR
;
A
#
# COMPACT_ATOMS: atom_id res chain seq x y z
N ALA A 1 52.74 -15.31 -40.80
CA ALA A 1 52.63 -15.81 -39.42
C ALA A 1 51.15 -15.86 -39.03
N SER A 2 50.74 -16.94 -38.35
CA SER A 2 49.59 -17.12 -37.42
C SER A 2 48.44 -16.08 -37.43
N GLY A 3 47.16 -16.40 -37.38
CA GLY A 3 46.45 -17.54 -36.79
C GLY A 3 45.14 -17.03 -36.12
N GLY A 4 44.14 -17.91 -35.97
CA GLY A 4 42.83 -17.65 -35.32
C GLY A 4 41.70 -17.49 -36.36
N GLY A 5 40.81 -18.46 -36.63
CA GLY A 5 39.97 -19.22 -35.69
C GLY A 5 38.82 -18.30 -35.25
N GLY A 6 37.54 -18.49 -35.56
CA GLY A 6 36.74 -19.60 -36.06
C GLY A 6 35.30 -19.40 -35.52
N PHE A 7 34.33 -20.12 -36.10
CA PHE A 7 32.91 -20.22 -35.73
C PHE A 7 31.90 -19.30 -36.41
N GLY A 8 31.54 -19.69 -37.63
CA GLY A 8 30.15 -19.71 -38.10
C GLY A 8 29.68 -21.17 -38.22
N GLY A 9 28.52 -21.48 -37.64
CA GLY A 9 27.78 -22.74 -37.76
C GLY A 9 26.44 -22.50 -37.06
N GLY A 10 25.27 -22.58 -37.71
CA GLY A 10 24.81 -23.77 -38.43
C GLY A 10 24.32 -24.81 -37.43
N MET A 11 23.42 -24.43 -36.52
CA MET A 11 22.88 -25.33 -35.50
C MET A 11 21.81 -26.22 -36.14
N SER A 12 22.13 -27.51 -36.28
CA SER A 12 21.23 -28.59 -36.67
C SER A 12 20.18 -28.86 -35.59
N MET A 13 19.00 -29.33 -36.01
CA MET A 13 17.81 -29.58 -35.17
C MET A 13 18.10 -30.56 -34.01
N GLU A 14 19.09 -31.45 -34.17
CA GLU A 14 19.53 -32.40 -33.15
C GLU A 14 20.15 -31.75 -31.89
N ASP A 15 20.77 -30.56 -31.98
CA ASP A 15 21.44 -29.89 -30.84
C ASP A 15 20.52 -28.93 -30.06
N ILE A 16 19.33 -28.64 -30.60
CA ILE A 16 18.28 -27.92 -29.86
C ILE A 16 17.45 -28.88 -29.00
N PHE A 17 17.32 -30.14 -29.41
CA PHE A 17 16.58 -31.16 -28.67
C PHE A 17 17.37 -31.79 -27.50
N SER A 18 18.70 -31.79 -27.54
CA SER A 18 19.53 -32.24 -26.42
C SER A 18 19.58 -31.26 -25.24
N ARG A 19 19.29 -29.96 -25.47
CA ARG A 19 19.18 -28.95 -24.40
C ARG A 19 17.77 -28.70 -23.88
N PHE A 20 16.74 -29.21 -24.56
CA PHE A 20 15.35 -29.06 -24.13
C PHE A 20 14.72 -30.37 -23.63
N GLY A 21 15.40 -31.51 -23.83
CA GLY A 21 15.02 -32.83 -23.30
C GLY A 21 15.24 -33.03 -21.80
N ASP A 22 15.95 -32.11 -21.12
CA ASP A 22 16.24 -32.17 -19.67
C ASP A 22 15.24 -31.37 -18.82
N LEU A 23 14.21 -30.74 -19.42
CA LEU A 23 13.33 -29.82 -18.68
C LEU A 23 11.83 -30.09 -18.81
N PHE A 24 11.35 -30.80 -19.83
CA PHE A 24 9.93 -31.13 -19.95
C PHE A 24 9.74 -32.51 -20.54
N GLY A 25 9.62 -33.50 -19.66
CA GLY A 25 9.09 -34.81 -20.02
C GLY A 25 7.72 -34.68 -20.69
N GLY A 26 7.66 -35.06 -21.97
CA GLY A 26 6.44 -35.29 -22.73
C GLY A 26 6.36 -36.78 -23.04
N GLY A 27 5.37 -37.45 -22.48
CA GLY A 27 5.30 -38.91 -22.41
C GLY A 27 4.84 -39.63 -23.67
N GLY A 28 4.82 -40.96 -23.60
CA GLY A 28 4.22 -41.80 -24.64
C GLY A 28 4.71 -43.24 -24.68
N PHE A 29 4.02 -44.10 -23.93
CA PHE A 29 3.67 -45.48 -24.32
C PHE A 29 4.78 -46.55 -24.54
N GLY A 30 4.84 -47.53 -23.63
CA GLY A 30 5.26 -48.90 -23.94
C GLY A 30 6.41 -49.47 -23.11
N GLY A 31 6.12 -49.92 -21.89
CA GLY A 31 7.09 -50.67 -21.07
C GLY A 31 6.71 -50.70 -19.60
N PHE A 32 5.93 -51.72 -19.23
CA PHE A 32 5.49 -51.98 -17.87
C PHE A 32 6.67 -52.32 -16.95
N ASP A 33 6.99 -51.42 -16.02
CA ASP A 33 7.76 -51.73 -14.82
C ASP A 33 6.98 -51.26 -13.59
N PHE A 34 6.14 -52.16 -13.10
CA PHE A 34 5.22 -51.97 -11.98
C PHE A 34 5.99 -52.24 -10.68
N GLY A 35 6.81 -51.28 -10.24
CA GLY A 35 7.70 -51.49 -9.09
C GLY A 35 8.18 -50.20 -8.44
N GLY A 36 7.27 -49.30 -8.05
CA GLY A 36 7.67 -48.04 -7.42
C GLY A 36 6.55 -47.16 -6.88
N PHE A 37 5.42 -47.74 -6.47
CA PHE A 37 4.39 -47.00 -5.72
C PHE A 37 4.64 -47.16 -4.22
N GLY A 38 5.46 -46.27 -3.67
CA GLY A 38 5.72 -46.20 -2.24
C GLY A 38 6.48 -44.94 -1.88
N GLY A 39 5.81 -43.94 -1.30
CA GLY A 39 6.52 -42.77 -0.75
C GLY A 39 5.68 -41.54 -0.48
N GLY A 40 4.87 -41.57 0.59
CA GLY A 40 4.73 -40.40 1.47
C GLY A 40 3.95 -39.19 0.95
N GLY A 41 2.70 -39.37 0.55
CA GLY A 41 1.71 -38.28 0.54
C GLY A 41 1.33 -37.90 1.97
N GLY A 42 2.25 -37.28 2.71
CA GLY A 42 1.99 -36.72 4.02
C GLY A 42 0.96 -35.61 3.89
N GLY A 43 -0.31 -35.95 4.12
CA GLY A 43 -1.38 -34.98 4.30
C GLY A 43 -1.05 -34.13 5.53
N GLY A 44 -0.30 -33.03 5.30
CA GLY A 44 -0.01 -32.06 6.33
C GLY A 44 -1.33 -31.59 6.93
N ARG A 45 -1.44 -31.64 8.27
CA ARG A 45 -2.60 -31.15 9.01
C ARG A 45 -2.83 -29.70 8.56
N GLN A 46 -4.00 -29.42 7.97
CA GLN A 46 -4.33 -28.08 7.49
C GLN A 46 -4.38 -27.16 8.72
N VAL A 47 -3.39 -26.27 8.85
CA VAL A 47 -3.35 -25.34 9.97
C VAL A 47 -4.42 -24.30 9.74
N LEU A 48 -5.38 -24.22 10.67
CA LEU A 48 -6.42 -23.19 10.62
C LEU A 48 -5.76 -21.82 10.73
N ARG A 49 -6.11 -20.91 9.82
CA ARG A 49 -5.63 -19.53 9.85
C ARG A 49 -6.76 -18.61 10.29
N GLY A 50 -6.45 -17.69 11.17
CA GLY A 50 -7.37 -16.65 11.59
C GLY A 50 -7.60 -15.64 10.46
N SER A 51 -8.70 -14.90 10.53
CA SER A 51 -8.99 -13.87 9.54
C SER A 51 -8.11 -12.64 9.71
N ASP A 52 -7.78 -12.02 8.58
CA ASP A 52 -7.06 -10.75 8.57
C ASP A 52 -7.94 -9.62 9.11
N LEU A 53 -7.29 -8.61 9.69
CA LEU A 53 -7.90 -7.37 10.12
C LEU A 53 -7.43 -6.24 9.22
N ARG A 54 -8.31 -5.28 8.91
CA ARG A 54 -7.94 -4.09 8.16
C ARG A 54 -8.14 -2.86 9.03
N ALA A 55 -7.08 -2.07 9.20
CA ALA A 55 -7.11 -0.81 9.94
C ALA A 55 -6.69 0.34 9.03
N ARG A 56 -7.45 1.43 9.07
CA ARG A 56 -7.06 2.69 8.41
C ARG A 56 -6.33 3.57 9.41
N VAL A 57 -5.15 4.03 9.03
CA VAL A 57 -4.30 4.87 9.87
C VAL A 57 -4.11 6.20 9.17
N ARG A 58 -4.58 7.27 9.83
CA ARG A 58 -4.43 8.64 9.34
C ARG A 58 -3.02 9.15 9.62
N LEU A 59 -2.42 9.80 8.62
CA LEU A 59 -1.10 10.42 8.70
C LEU A 59 -1.11 11.85 8.19
N THR A 60 -0.42 12.74 8.89
CA THR A 60 -0.17 14.10 8.41
C THR A 60 1.01 14.13 7.44
N LEU A 61 1.14 15.19 6.63
CA LEU A 61 2.30 15.38 5.74
C LEU A 61 3.64 15.36 6.50
N GLU A 62 3.67 15.85 7.75
CA GLU A 62 4.89 15.82 8.57
C GLU A 62 5.26 14.39 9.00
N GLU A 63 4.28 13.57 9.37
CA GLU A 63 4.49 12.16 9.69
C GLU A 63 4.96 11.38 8.45
N ILE A 64 4.44 11.72 7.27
CA ILE A 64 4.85 11.12 6.00
C ILE A 64 6.27 11.53 5.61
N ASP A 65 6.68 12.78 5.85
CA ASP A 65 8.04 13.27 5.52
C ASP A 65 9.13 12.59 6.35
N LYS A 66 8.90 12.40 7.64
CA LYS A 66 9.90 11.84 8.56
C LYS A 66 9.78 10.32 8.72
N GLY A 67 8.61 9.76 8.43
CA GLY A 67 8.23 8.43 8.92
C GLY A 67 7.94 8.46 10.41
N VAL A 68 7.07 7.56 10.87
CA VAL A 68 6.60 7.56 12.27
C VAL A 68 6.38 6.13 12.78
N GLU A 69 6.62 5.93 14.07
CA GLU A 69 6.19 4.72 14.77
C GLU A 69 4.80 4.98 15.39
N LYS A 70 3.78 4.21 14.97
CA LYS A 70 2.44 4.31 15.55
C LYS A 70 2.09 3.08 16.36
N LYS A 71 1.33 3.32 17.43
CA LYS A 71 0.71 2.28 18.27
C LYS A 71 -0.78 2.29 18.02
N LEU A 72 -1.31 1.17 17.53
CA LEU A 72 -2.73 0.99 17.28
C LEU A 72 -3.30 0.01 18.30
N LYS A 73 -4.33 0.45 19.02
CA LYS A 73 -5.12 -0.43 19.89
C LYS A 73 -6.21 -1.11 19.07
N VAL A 74 -6.09 -2.42 18.88
CA VAL A 74 -7.00 -3.21 18.04
C VAL A 74 -7.85 -4.12 18.93
N LYS A 75 -9.17 -4.06 18.76
CA LYS A 75 -10.12 -5.04 19.31
C LYS A 75 -10.20 -6.22 18.35
N LYS A 76 -9.82 -7.41 18.80
CA LYS A 76 -9.74 -8.61 17.95
C LYS A 76 -10.01 -9.90 18.71
N GLN A 77 -10.16 -11.00 17.96
CA GLN A 77 -10.10 -12.33 18.56
C GLN A 77 -8.67 -12.62 19.01
N VAL A 78 -8.48 -12.88 20.29
CA VAL A 78 -7.22 -13.34 20.88
C VAL A 78 -7.39 -14.76 21.39
N ALA A 79 -6.28 -15.49 21.55
CA ALA A 79 -6.32 -16.80 22.21
C ALA A 79 -6.91 -16.65 23.62
N CYS A 80 -7.80 -17.57 24.00
CA CYS A 80 -8.40 -17.53 25.34
C CYS A 80 -7.31 -17.67 26.41
N SER A 81 -7.30 -16.77 27.39
CA SER A 81 -6.29 -16.76 28.47
C SER A 81 -6.35 -17.99 29.37
N HIS A 82 -7.51 -18.66 29.46
CA HIS A 82 -7.72 -19.79 30.36
C HIS A 82 -7.37 -21.14 29.72
N CYS A 83 -7.64 -21.31 28.43
CA CYS A 83 -7.30 -22.54 27.70
C CYS A 83 -6.19 -22.35 26.66
N HIS A 84 -5.55 -21.19 26.62
CA HIS A 84 -4.44 -20.84 25.72
C HIS A 84 -4.69 -21.14 24.22
N GLY A 85 -5.95 -21.09 23.77
CA GLY A 85 -6.30 -21.41 22.39
C GLY A 85 -6.86 -22.81 22.18
N ASP A 86 -6.73 -23.73 23.14
CA ASP A 86 -7.08 -25.15 22.97
C ASP A 86 -8.58 -25.43 22.93
N GLY A 87 -9.40 -24.52 23.46
CA GLY A 87 -10.85 -24.70 23.56
C GLY A 87 -11.31 -25.57 24.73
N THR A 88 -10.38 -26.21 25.45
CA THR A 88 -10.62 -26.91 26.72
C THR A 88 -9.47 -26.68 27.69
N THR A 89 -9.74 -26.73 28.98
CA THR A 89 -8.72 -26.71 30.04
C THR A 89 -8.36 -28.11 30.52
N GLU A 90 -9.14 -29.13 30.12
CA GLU A 90 -8.98 -30.52 30.57
C GLU A 90 -8.16 -31.33 29.57
N LYS A 91 -7.26 -32.19 30.08
CA LYS A 91 -6.37 -33.02 29.25
C LYS A 91 -7.14 -34.05 28.40
N ASP A 92 -8.28 -34.53 28.90
CA ASP A 92 -9.22 -35.45 28.25
C ASP A 92 -10.44 -34.71 27.63
N GLY A 93 -10.35 -33.38 27.52
CA GLY A 93 -11.42 -32.53 26.98
C GLY A 93 -11.51 -32.51 25.45
N LYS A 94 -10.67 -33.27 24.75
CA LYS A 94 -10.67 -33.42 23.28
C LYS A 94 -10.71 -34.90 22.91
N LYS A 95 -11.51 -35.24 21.91
CA LYS A 95 -11.50 -36.56 21.25
C LYS A 95 -11.20 -36.41 19.76
N GLN A 96 -10.62 -37.44 19.16
CA GLN A 96 -10.47 -37.49 17.71
C GLN A 96 -11.85 -37.44 17.04
N CYS A 97 -11.97 -36.72 15.92
CA CYS A 97 -13.24 -36.62 15.22
C CYS A 97 -13.58 -37.94 14.53
N ASP A 98 -14.72 -38.53 14.90
CA ASP A 98 -15.20 -39.81 14.37
C ASP A 98 -15.50 -39.76 12.86
N THR A 99 -15.93 -38.59 12.34
CA THR A 99 -16.32 -38.41 10.93
C THR A 99 -15.14 -38.34 9.97
N CYS A 100 -14.02 -37.75 10.39
CA CYS A 100 -12.84 -37.55 9.54
C CYS A 100 -11.60 -38.31 10.04
N HIS A 101 -11.72 -39.05 11.13
CA HIS A 101 -10.63 -39.77 11.79
C HIS A 101 -9.37 -38.91 11.99
N GLY A 102 -9.53 -37.65 12.40
CA GLY A 102 -8.41 -36.74 12.66
C GLY A 102 -7.87 -35.99 11.43
N SER A 103 -8.34 -36.29 10.22
CA SER A 103 -7.86 -35.63 8.99
C SER A 103 -8.38 -34.19 8.81
N GLY A 104 -9.45 -33.81 9.50
CA GLY A 104 -10.08 -32.49 9.38
C GLY A 104 -10.91 -32.30 8.11
N VAL A 105 -10.85 -33.23 7.16
CA VAL A 105 -11.52 -33.16 5.85
C VAL A 105 -12.30 -34.44 5.59
N VAL A 106 -13.34 -34.34 4.77
CA VAL A 106 -14.09 -35.50 4.27
C VAL A 106 -13.96 -35.54 2.75
N ILE A 107 -13.77 -36.75 2.21
CA ILE A 107 -13.62 -36.96 0.76
C ILE A 107 -14.97 -37.45 0.24
N SER A 108 -15.62 -36.65 -0.60
CA SER A 108 -16.88 -37.00 -1.26
C SER A 108 -16.59 -37.47 -2.69
N ALA A 109 -16.83 -38.74 -2.97
CA ALA A 109 -16.75 -39.27 -4.33
C ALA A 109 -18.12 -39.17 -5.01
N GLN A 110 -18.20 -38.42 -6.12
CA GLN A 110 -19.40 -38.31 -6.95
C GLN A 110 -19.10 -38.84 -8.36
N ARG A 111 -20.05 -39.58 -8.94
CA ARG A 111 -19.94 -40.07 -10.32
C ARG A 111 -20.20 -38.90 -11.27
N SER A 112 -19.21 -38.55 -12.08
CA SER A 112 -19.32 -37.57 -13.17
C SER A 112 -19.27 -38.28 -14.52
N ILE A 113 -19.58 -37.54 -15.59
CA ILE A 113 -19.56 -38.02 -16.98
C ILE A 113 -18.14 -38.46 -17.41
N PHE A 114 -17.10 -37.98 -16.70
CA PHE A 114 -15.69 -38.31 -16.94
C PHE A 114 -15.12 -39.35 -15.95
N GLY A 115 -15.95 -39.98 -15.12
CA GLY A 115 -15.52 -40.98 -14.13
C GLY A 115 -15.83 -40.58 -12.69
N MET A 116 -15.17 -41.24 -11.71
CA MET A 116 -15.35 -40.88 -10.29
C MET A 116 -14.55 -39.61 -9.98
N MET A 117 -15.26 -38.52 -9.68
CA MET A 117 -14.65 -37.27 -9.22
C MET A 117 -14.68 -37.25 -7.69
N GLN A 118 -13.51 -37.12 -7.06
CA GLN A 118 -13.40 -36.95 -5.62
C GLN A 118 -13.25 -35.45 -5.31
N THR A 119 -14.13 -34.92 -4.45
CA THR A 119 -14.02 -33.56 -3.93
C THR A 119 -13.72 -33.62 -2.44
N GLN A 120 -12.72 -32.84 -2.01
CA GLN A 120 -12.37 -32.70 -0.60
C GLN A 120 -13.13 -31.51 -0.03
N SER A 121 -13.86 -31.72 1.06
CA SER A 121 -14.53 -30.66 1.81
C SER A 121 -14.11 -30.67 3.28
N VAL A 122 -14.26 -29.54 3.95
CA VAL A 122 -13.96 -29.42 5.40
C VAL A 122 -14.96 -30.28 6.18
N CYS A 123 -14.46 -31.08 7.14
CA CYS A 123 -15.30 -31.93 7.95
C CYS A 123 -16.31 -31.08 8.76
N PRO A 124 -17.63 -31.26 8.60
CA PRO A 124 -18.63 -30.44 9.27
C PRO A 124 -18.67 -30.67 10.79
N THR A 125 -18.21 -31.83 11.27
CA THR A 125 -18.23 -32.18 12.69
C THR A 125 -17.10 -31.53 13.49
N CYS A 126 -15.92 -31.36 12.89
CA CYS A 126 -14.75 -30.78 13.57
C CYS A 126 -14.27 -29.47 12.97
N GLU A 127 -14.93 -28.96 11.93
CA GLU A 127 -14.62 -27.68 11.26
C GLU A 127 -13.14 -27.58 10.83
N GLY A 128 -12.54 -28.69 10.37
CA GLY A 128 -11.15 -28.70 9.90
C GLY A 128 -10.10 -29.04 10.96
N THR A 129 -10.48 -29.16 12.23
CA THR A 129 -9.52 -29.26 13.34
C THR A 129 -9.01 -30.69 13.58
N GLY A 130 -9.74 -31.69 13.08
CA GLY A 130 -9.49 -33.12 13.32
C GLY A 130 -9.95 -33.63 14.68
N GLU A 131 -10.36 -32.74 15.59
CA GLU A 131 -10.71 -33.06 16.97
C GLU A 131 -12.05 -32.42 17.36
N VAL A 132 -12.78 -33.07 18.27
CA VAL A 132 -14.04 -32.59 18.83
C VAL A 132 -13.84 -32.34 20.32
N ILE A 133 -14.28 -31.18 20.79
CA ILE A 133 -14.19 -30.80 22.19
C ILE A 133 -15.34 -31.46 22.94
N THR A 134 -15.00 -32.36 23.87
CA THR A 134 -15.97 -33.06 24.74
C THR A 134 -16.29 -32.24 25.98
N LYS A 135 -15.30 -31.52 26.51
CA LYS A 135 -15.43 -30.69 27.70
C LYS A 135 -15.01 -29.25 27.38
N PRO A 136 -15.96 -28.38 26.99
CA PRO A 136 -15.63 -27.03 26.54
C PRO A 136 -15.13 -26.18 27.71
N CYS A 137 -14.11 -25.36 27.43
CA CYS A 137 -13.69 -24.31 28.36
C CYS A 137 -14.88 -23.39 28.69
N SER A 138 -15.10 -23.12 29.98
CA SER A 138 -16.22 -22.31 30.47
C SER A 138 -16.20 -20.85 29.97
N PHE A 139 -15.01 -20.30 29.75
CA PHE A 139 -14.82 -18.90 29.35
C PHE A 139 -15.06 -18.67 27.85
N CYS A 140 -14.48 -19.52 26.99
CA CYS A 140 -14.62 -19.39 25.53
C CYS A 140 -15.67 -20.33 24.92
N LYS A 141 -16.35 -21.14 25.75
CA LYS A 141 -17.37 -22.14 25.35
C LYS A 141 -16.90 -23.06 24.22
N GLY A 142 -15.65 -23.54 24.31
CA GLY A 142 -15.07 -24.43 23.28
C GLY A 142 -14.47 -23.73 22.05
N LYS A 143 -14.62 -22.41 21.89
CA LYS A 143 -14.09 -21.72 20.69
C LYS A 143 -12.57 -21.59 20.64
N GLY A 144 -11.91 -21.55 21.80
CA GLY A 144 -10.47 -21.31 21.91
C GLY A 144 -10.07 -19.84 21.75
N THR A 145 -10.95 -18.96 21.27
CA THR A 145 -10.70 -17.52 21.17
C THR A 145 -11.68 -16.72 22.03
N GLN A 146 -11.29 -15.49 22.37
CA GLN A 146 -12.13 -14.51 23.05
C GLN A 146 -11.86 -13.12 22.46
N ILE A 147 -12.83 -12.21 22.59
CA ILE A 147 -12.62 -10.81 22.19
C ILE A 147 -11.68 -10.16 23.22
N GLY A 148 -10.58 -9.61 22.75
CA GLY A 148 -9.59 -8.90 23.55
C GLY A 148 -9.06 -7.67 22.84
N GLU A 149 -8.23 -6.91 23.55
CA GLU A 149 -7.54 -5.73 23.01
C GLU A 149 -6.04 -6.00 22.98
N GLU A 150 -5.39 -5.69 21.86
CA GLU A 150 -3.94 -5.74 21.73
C GLU A 150 -3.43 -4.39 21.21
N VAL A 151 -2.33 -3.90 21.80
CA VAL A 151 -1.63 -2.72 21.28
C VAL A 151 -0.53 -3.20 20.34
N VAL A 152 -0.66 -2.88 19.06
CA VAL A 152 0.30 -3.24 18.02
C VAL A 152 1.12 -2.00 17.69
N SER A 153 2.44 -2.07 17.86
CA SER A 153 3.38 -1.05 17.39
C SER A 153 3.95 -1.44 16.03
N PHE A 154 3.98 -0.50 15.10
CA PHE A 154 4.58 -0.68 13.79
C PHE A 154 5.18 0.64 13.30
N ARG A 155 6.22 0.51 12.46
CA ARG A 155 6.92 1.64 11.86
C ARG A 155 6.42 1.86 10.45
N ILE A 156 6.05 3.10 10.15
CA ILE A 156 5.64 3.54 8.83
C ILE A 156 6.85 4.26 8.20
N PRO A 157 7.33 3.79 7.03
CA PRO A 157 8.44 4.44 6.35
C PRO A 157 8.04 5.84 5.84
N ALA A 158 9.03 6.70 5.63
CA ALA A 158 8.80 8.00 5.05
C ALA A 158 8.35 7.88 3.57
N GLY A 159 7.56 8.84 3.11
CA GLY A 159 7.14 8.95 1.71
C GLY A 159 5.87 8.19 1.35
N VAL A 160 5.28 7.44 2.28
CA VAL A 160 4.06 6.63 2.01
C VAL A 160 2.95 7.48 1.38
N ALA A 161 2.24 6.89 0.43
CA ALA A 161 1.16 7.52 -0.32
C ALA A 161 -0.22 7.05 0.17
N GLU A 162 -1.24 7.83 -0.16
CA GLU A 162 -2.64 7.48 0.05
C GLU A 162 -2.95 6.07 -0.50
N GLY A 163 -3.63 5.25 0.31
CA GLY A 163 -4.05 3.91 -0.09
C GLY A 163 -2.94 2.86 -0.07
N MET A 164 -1.69 3.21 0.22
CA MET A 164 -0.64 2.21 0.42
C MET A 164 -1.01 1.26 1.58
N GLN A 165 -0.74 -0.02 1.37
CA GLN A 165 -1.06 -1.07 2.33
C GLN A 165 0.18 -1.86 2.72
N PHE A 166 0.30 -2.19 4.01
CA PHE A 166 1.30 -3.13 4.50
C PHE A 166 0.72 -4.04 5.57
N SER A 167 1.22 -5.26 5.64
CA SER A 167 0.74 -6.28 6.55
C SER A 167 1.67 -6.44 7.75
N VAL A 168 1.12 -6.34 8.95
CA VAL A 168 1.79 -6.73 10.18
C VAL A 168 1.44 -8.19 10.47
N GLN A 169 2.41 -9.07 10.26
CA GLN A 169 2.22 -10.52 10.32
C GLN A 169 1.76 -11.00 11.70
N GLY A 170 0.80 -11.91 11.73
CA GLY A 170 0.32 -12.56 12.96
C GLY A 170 -0.43 -11.63 13.93
N LYS A 171 -0.73 -10.39 13.52
CA LYS A 171 -1.45 -9.40 14.33
C LYS A 171 -2.94 -9.30 14.00
N GLY A 172 -3.45 -10.11 13.08
CA GLY A 172 -4.87 -10.29 12.81
C GLY A 172 -5.57 -11.13 13.89
N ASN A 173 -6.77 -11.65 13.55
CA ASN A 173 -7.54 -12.46 14.49
C ASN A 173 -6.84 -13.79 14.79
N ALA A 174 -6.87 -14.23 16.04
CA ALA A 174 -6.46 -15.58 16.40
C ALA A 174 -7.37 -16.60 15.73
N ALA A 175 -6.79 -17.70 15.24
CA ALA A 175 -7.57 -18.84 14.81
C ALA A 175 -8.11 -19.61 16.03
N PRO A 176 -9.30 -20.23 15.91
CA PRO A 176 -9.76 -21.19 16.89
C PRO A 176 -8.81 -22.40 16.96
N ARG A 177 -8.76 -23.02 18.15
CA ARG A 177 -8.13 -24.33 18.38
C ARG A 177 -6.64 -24.41 17.99
N GLY A 178 -5.87 -23.39 18.39
CA GLY A 178 -4.41 -23.37 18.24
C GLY A 178 -3.89 -23.10 16.82
N GLY A 179 -4.74 -22.60 15.92
CA GLY A 179 -4.32 -22.19 14.58
C GLY A 179 -3.47 -20.91 14.55
N ILE A 180 -2.91 -20.59 13.38
CA ILE A 180 -2.07 -19.40 13.19
C ILE A 180 -2.95 -18.15 13.08
N PRO A 181 -2.63 -17.04 13.77
CA PRO A 181 -3.35 -15.79 13.59
C PRO A 181 -3.31 -15.28 12.15
N GLY A 182 -4.34 -14.54 11.74
CA GLY A 182 -4.31 -13.74 10.52
C GLY A 182 -3.33 -12.56 10.63
N ASP A 183 -3.30 -11.70 9.62
CA ASP A 183 -2.47 -10.50 9.59
C ASP A 183 -3.28 -9.22 9.85
N LEU A 184 -2.60 -8.16 10.30
CA LEU A 184 -3.18 -6.83 10.37
C LEU A 184 -2.74 -6.03 9.14
N GLN A 185 -3.65 -5.81 8.20
CA GLN A 185 -3.47 -4.97 7.03
C GLN A 185 -3.70 -3.51 7.43
N VAL A 186 -2.61 -2.74 7.46
CA VAL A 186 -2.65 -1.31 7.70
C VAL A 186 -2.76 -0.60 6.36
N VAL A 187 -3.80 0.21 6.21
CA VAL A 187 -3.99 1.07 5.04
C VAL A 187 -3.76 2.51 5.45
N ILE A 188 -2.84 3.16 4.75
CA ILE A 188 -2.51 4.55 4.96
C ILE A 188 -3.62 5.43 4.40
N GLN A 189 -4.06 6.37 5.23
CA GLN A 189 -4.91 7.47 4.85
C GLN A 189 -4.14 8.77 5.15
N GLU A 190 -3.95 9.61 4.16
CA GLU A 190 -3.39 10.93 4.27
C GLU A 190 -4.46 11.89 4.80
N GLU A 191 -4.06 12.72 5.75
CA GLU A 191 -4.86 13.83 6.23
C GLU A 191 -4.57 15.05 5.35
N GLU A 192 -5.63 15.67 4.85
CA GLU A 192 -5.53 16.86 4.01
C GLU A 192 -4.90 18.00 4.82
N ASP A 193 -3.78 18.54 4.31
CA ASP A 193 -3.14 19.70 4.92
C ASP A 193 -3.88 20.98 4.49
N PRO A 194 -4.12 21.94 5.41
CA PRO A 194 -4.87 23.15 5.11
C PRO A 194 -4.16 24.09 4.12
N ASN A 195 -2.85 23.98 3.97
CA ASN A 195 -2.05 24.86 3.13
C ASN A 195 -1.48 24.13 1.91
N LEU A 196 -1.03 22.89 2.08
CA LEU A 196 -0.23 22.14 1.12
C LEU A 196 -1.06 21.07 0.43
N ILE A 197 -1.01 21.07 -0.90
CA ILE A 197 -1.69 20.06 -1.72
C ILE A 197 -0.63 19.09 -2.22
N ARG A 198 -0.77 17.80 -1.90
CA ARG A 198 0.16 16.77 -2.38
C ARG A 198 -0.11 16.42 -3.84
N ASN A 199 0.95 16.37 -4.64
CA ASN A 199 0.94 15.84 -6.00
C ASN A 199 2.09 14.84 -6.16
N GLY A 200 1.82 13.56 -5.88
CA GLY A 200 2.86 12.53 -5.86
C GLY A 200 3.88 12.77 -4.76
N ASN A 201 5.13 13.04 -5.15
CA ASN A 201 6.21 13.42 -4.21
C ASN A 201 6.37 14.94 -4.11
N ASP A 202 5.76 15.71 -4.99
CA ASP A 202 5.81 17.17 -4.95
C ASP A 202 4.66 17.71 -4.11
N LEU A 203 4.84 18.91 -3.59
CA LEU A 203 3.82 19.66 -2.89
C LEU A 203 3.49 20.92 -3.66
N ILE A 204 2.23 21.35 -3.59
CA ILE A 204 1.74 22.56 -4.23
C ILE A 204 1.23 23.50 -3.15
N TYR A 205 1.70 24.74 -3.18
CA TYR A 205 1.18 25.82 -2.35
C TYR A 205 0.68 26.96 -3.22
N ASN A 206 -0.57 27.35 -3.04
CA ASN A 206 -1.14 28.49 -3.74
C ASN A 206 -0.85 29.76 -2.92
N LEU A 207 0.20 30.49 -3.30
CA LEU A 207 0.55 31.74 -2.66
C LEU A 207 -0.30 32.88 -3.23
N LEU A 208 -1.07 33.54 -2.38
CA LEU A 208 -1.79 34.76 -2.73
C LEU A 208 -0.97 35.99 -2.33
N ILE A 209 -0.58 36.81 -3.31
CA ILE A 209 0.13 38.08 -3.09
C ILE A 209 -0.77 39.26 -3.46
N SER A 210 -0.48 40.43 -2.88
CA SER A 210 -1.17 41.68 -3.22
C SER A 210 -0.64 42.27 -4.53
N VAL A 211 -1.45 43.13 -5.18
CA VAL A 211 -1.05 43.84 -6.40
C VAL A 211 0.26 44.64 -6.22
N PRO A 212 0.47 45.40 -5.12
CA PRO A 212 1.73 46.10 -4.91
C PRO A 212 2.94 45.15 -4.82
N THR A 213 2.80 44.01 -4.13
CA THR A 213 3.88 43.02 -4.01
C THR A 213 4.17 42.35 -5.36
N ALA A 214 3.17 42.13 -6.21
CA ALA A 214 3.38 41.61 -7.56
C ALA A 214 4.14 42.62 -8.44
N ALA A 215 3.80 43.91 -8.34
CA ALA A 215 4.41 44.97 -9.13
C ALA A 215 5.83 45.31 -8.68
N GLN A 216 6.04 45.54 -7.37
CA GLN A 216 7.32 46.00 -6.81
C GLN A 216 8.26 44.86 -6.40
N GLY A 217 7.74 43.64 -6.30
CA GLY A 217 8.44 42.51 -5.71
C GLY A 217 8.46 42.59 -4.19
N GLY A 218 9.12 41.62 -3.56
CA GLY A 218 9.22 41.55 -2.11
C GLY A 218 9.65 40.18 -1.61
N SER A 219 9.66 39.99 -0.30
CA SER A 219 9.96 38.72 0.34
C SER A 219 8.72 38.23 1.08
N VAL A 220 8.27 37.01 0.79
CA VAL A 220 7.09 36.40 1.40
C VAL A 220 7.46 35.08 2.07
N GLU A 221 6.82 34.78 3.19
CA GLU A 221 6.97 33.49 3.87
C GLU A 221 5.96 32.48 3.32
N VAL A 222 6.48 31.32 2.92
CA VAL A 222 5.70 30.20 2.40
C VAL A 222 5.75 29.04 3.40
N PRO A 223 4.61 28.44 3.77
CA PRO A 223 4.60 27.25 4.61
C PRO A 223 5.27 26.07 3.89
N THR A 224 6.01 25.27 4.64
CA THR A 224 6.64 24.03 4.22
C THR A 224 6.30 22.93 5.21
N ILE A 225 6.64 21.67 4.91
CA ILE A 225 6.44 20.57 5.86
C ILE A 225 7.23 20.85 7.16
N GLY A 226 6.51 21.12 8.25
CA GLY A 226 7.09 21.37 9.58
C GLY A 226 7.79 22.72 9.77
N GLY A 227 7.61 23.70 8.88
CA GLY A 227 8.26 25.01 9.00
C GLY A 227 7.86 26.04 7.96
N LYS A 228 8.63 27.11 7.81
CA LYS A 228 8.43 28.16 6.79
C LYS A 228 9.70 28.42 6.00
N ALA A 229 9.55 28.75 4.73
CA ALA A 229 10.63 29.19 3.85
C ALA A 229 10.38 30.61 3.37
N ARG A 230 11.43 31.44 3.34
CA ARG A 230 11.37 32.79 2.78
C ARG A 230 11.63 32.72 1.28
N VAL A 231 10.72 33.28 0.48
CA VAL A 231 10.77 33.29 -0.98
C VAL A 231 10.78 34.73 -1.48
N ASN A 232 11.72 35.04 -2.36
CA ASN A 232 11.79 36.34 -3.01
C ASN A 232 10.91 36.36 -4.26
N ILE A 233 9.95 37.27 -4.28
CA ILE A 233 9.09 37.59 -5.42
C ILE A 233 9.76 38.71 -6.21
N ALA A 234 10.05 38.45 -7.49
CA ALA A 234 10.60 39.47 -8.37
C ALA A 234 9.54 40.52 -8.71
N ALA A 235 9.96 41.76 -8.93
CA ALA A 235 9.10 42.80 -9.48
C ALA A 235 8.51 42.37 -10.83
N GLY A 236 7.25 42.75 -11.08
CA GLY A 236 6.52 42.35 -12.29
C GLY A 236 6.17 40.86 -12.36
N THR A 237 6.05 40.16 -11.22
CA THR A 237 5.67 38.75 -11.21
C THR A 237 4.22 38.59 -11.69
N GLN A 238 4.05 37.88 -12.80
CA GLN A 238 2.74 37.58 -13.37
C GLN A 238 2.00 36.50 -12.58
N PRO A 239 0.65 36.57 -12.50
CA PRO A 239 -0.17 35.50 -11.95
C PRO A 239 0.07 34.17 -12.66
N GLY A 240 -0.03 33.05 -11.94
CA GLY A 240 0.19 31.70 -12.46
C GLY A 240 1.66 31.28 -12.57
N LYS A 241 2.60 32.17 -12.25
CA LYS A 241 4.03 31.82 -12.22
C LYS A 241 4.29 30.80 -11.11
N VAL A 242 4.93 29.68 -11.48
CA VAL A 242 5.32 28.62 -10.54
C VAL A 242 6.76 28.81 -10.10
N LEU A 243 6.99 29.00 -8.80
CA LEU A 243 8.31 29.03 -8.19
C LEU A 243 8.61 27.65 -7.60
N ARG A 244 9.75 27.07 -7.95
CA ARG A 244 10.14 25.73 -7.50
C ARG A 244 11.18 25.80 -6.37
N LEU A 245 10.80 25.33 -5.19
CA LEU A 245 11.69 25.15 -4.05
C LEU A 245 12.19 23.71 -4.02
N ARG A 246 13.45 23.53 -4.43
CA ARG A 246 14.04 22.20 -4.59
C ARG A 246 14.19 21.46 -3.25
N GLY A 247 13.81 20.18 -3.22
CA GLY A 247 13.97 19.30 -2.06
C GLY A 247 13.07 19.64 -0.87
N LYS A 248 11.98 20.40 -1.09
CA LYS A 248 10.99 20.78 -0.07
C LYS A 248 9.66 20.04 -0.21
N GLY A 249 9.58 19.02 -1.07
CA GLY A 249 8.44 18.09 -1.18
C GLY A 249 8.57 16.90 -0.24
N LEU A 250 8.10 15.72 -0.64
CA LEU A 250 8.12 14.47 0.12
C LEU A 250 9.20 13.49 -0.39
N PRO A 251 9.75 12.64 0.48
CA PRO A 251 10.69 11.60 0.07
C PRO A 251 9.99 10.51 -0.75
N SER A 252 10.74 9.86 -1.64
CA SER A 252 10.25 8.68 -2.37
C SER A 252 10.34 7.42 -1.50
N VAL A 253 9.30 6.58 -1.52
CA VAL A 253 9.30 5.29 -0.79
C VAL A 253 10.27 4.28 -1.43
N ASN A 254 10.32 4.25 -2.75
CA ASN A 254 11.01 3.19 -3.52
C ASN A 254 12.35 3.64 -4.11
N GLY A 255 12.85 4.82 -3.76
CA GLY A 255 14.07 5.36 -4.37
C GLY A 255 14.74 6.44 -3.55
N TYR A 256 15.85 6.94 -4.07
CA TYR A 256 16.58 8.05 -3.49
C TYR A 256 16.08 9.36 -4.08
N GLY A 257 15.71 10.29 -3.20
CA GLY A 257 15.30 11.64 -3.60
C GLY A 257 14.11 12.16 -2.81
N LYS A 258 13.97 13.48 -2.85
CA LYS A 258 12.87 14.23 -2.27
C LYS A 258 12.26 15.07 -3.38
N GLY A 259 10.94 15.15 -3.43
CA GLY A 259 10.24 16.03 -4.36
C GLY A 259 10.48 17.50 -4.01
N ASP A 260 9.82 18.36 -4.77
CA ASP A 260 9.92 19.81 -4.68
C ASP A 260 8.62 20.41 -4.13
N LEU A 261 8.72 21.64 -3.60
CA LEU A 261 7.54 22.45 -3.30
C LEU A 261 7.35 23.46 -4.44
N LEU A 262 6.23 23.33 -5.14
CA LEU A 262 5.77 24.19 -6.22
C LEU A 262 4.87 25.27 -5.64
N VAL A 263 5.37 26.49 -5.64
CA VAL A 263 4.62 27.66 -5.18
C VAL A 263 3.96 28.31 -6.38
N ASN A 264 2.66 28.15 -6.51
CA ASN A 264 1.86 28.81 -7.53
C ASN A 264 1.47 30.21 -7.06
N VAL A 265 2.03 31.24 -7.70
CA VAL A 265 1.81 32.63 -7.32
C VAL A 265 0.54 33.15 -7.98
N ASN A 266 -0.43 33.54 -7.16
CA ASN A 266 -1.69 34.16 -7.56
C ASN A 266 -1.75 35.59 -7.02
N VAL A 267 -2.34 36.50 -7.79
CA VAL A 267 -2.54 37.88 -7.35
C VAL A 267 -3.97 38.02 -6.84
N PHE A 268 -4.12 38.43 -5.59
CA PHE A 268 -5.42 38.71 -5.00
C PHE A 268 -5.92 40.08 -5.46
N ILE A 269 -7.06 40.09 -6.15
CA ILE A 269 -7.75 41.30 -6.55
C ILE A 269 -8.94 41.49 -5.59
N PRO A 270 -8.94 42.52 -4.74
CA PRO A 270 -10.03 42.76 -3.80
C PRO A 270 -11.31 43.19 -4.53
N LYS A 271 -12.46 42.93 -3.91
CA LYS A 271 -13.73 43.54 -4.33
C LYS A 271 -13.78 44.97 -3.79
N LEU A 272 -13.96 45.93 -4.69
CA LEU A 272 -13.99 47.35 -4.37
C LEU A 272 -15.42 47.80 -4.07
N ASN A 273 -15.59 48.71 -3.10
CA ASN A 273 -16.83 49.35 -2.69
C ASN A 273 -16.74 50.88 -2.87
N GLU A 274 -17.88 51.53 -3.15
CA GLU A 274 -17.94 52.92 -3.66
C GLU A 274 -17.23 54.02 -2.83
N LYS A 275 -16.93 53.79 -1.54
CA LYS A 275 -16.47 54.86 -0.62
C LYS A 275 -14.97 54.93 -0.40
N THR A 276 -14.20 53.91 -0.76
CA THR A 276 -12.75 53.83 -0.42
C THR A 276 -11.85 53.77 -1.65
N ASP A 277 -12.42 53.57 -2.84
CA ASP A 277 -11.68 52.97 -3.97
C ASP A 277 -11.56 53.84 -5.23
N ALA A 278 -12.26 54.97 -5.33
CA ALA A 278 -12.26 55.78 -6.56
C ALA A 278 -10.88 56.42 -6.85
N SER A 279 -10.23 57.00 -5.85
CA SER A 279 -8.93 57.65 -6.01
C SER A 279 -7.79 56.65 -6.27
N VAL A 280 -7.88 55.46 -5.68
CA VAL A 280 -6.92 54.36 -5.92
C VAL A 280 -7.07 53.85 -7.35
N LEU A 281 -8.31 53.66 -7.82
CA LEU A 281 -8.61 53.23 -9.19
C LEU A 281 -8.18 54.27 -10.24
N GLU A 282 -8.40 55.56 -10.00
CA GLU A 282 -7.90 56.62 -10.89
C GLU A 282 -6.37 56.57 -11.02
N THR A 283 -5.67 56.39 -9.89
CA THR A 283 -4.20 56.29 -9.90
C THR A 283 -3.72 55.02 -10.61
N MET A 284 -4.45 53.91 -10.45
CA MET A 284 -4.17 52.64 -11.12
C MET A 284 -4.64 52.60 -12.58
N SER A 285 -5.37 53.61 -13.07
CA SER A 285 -5.75 53.76 -14.48
C SER A 285 -4.65 54.45 -15.31
N ALA A 286 -3.47 54.69 -14.70
CA ALA A 286 -2.31 55.23 -15.42
C ALA A 286 -1.77 54.23 -16.46
N PRO A 287 -1.13 54.70 -17.55
CA PRO A 287 -0.61 53.83 -18.62
C PRO A 287 0.35 52.73 -18.15
N ALA A 288 0.99 52.92 -16.99
CA ALA A 288 1.90 51.94 -16.39
C ALA A 288 1.22 50.65 -15.93
N PHE A 289 -0.10 50.64 -15.75
CA PHE A 289 -0.89 49.49 -15.36
C PHE A 289 -1.69 48.88 -16.53
N GLU A 290 -1.59 49.46 -17.73
CA GLU A 290 -2.22 48.90 -18.92
C GLU A 290 -1.49 47.62 -19.38
N PRO A 291 -2.22 46.55 -19.73
CA PRO A 291 -1.60 45.34 -20.27
C PRO A 291 -0.89 45.63 -21.60
N THR A 292 0.36 45.18 -21.73
CA THR A 292 1.11 45.30 -22.99
C THR A 292 1.04 44.01 -23.82
N ASP A 293 1.15 44.15 -25.14
CA ASP A 293 1.22 43.01 -26.06
C ASP A 293 2.46 42.15 -25.81
N GLU A 294 3.57 42.73 -25.33
CA GLU A 294 4.74 41.93 -24.93
C GLU A 294 4.41 41.04 -23.73
N ALA A 295 3.75 41.57 -22.70
CA ALA A 295 3.36 40.80 -21.52
C ALA A 295 2.47 39.61 -21.89
N ARG A 296 1.50 39.83 -22.79
CA ARG A 296 0.67 38.74 -23.33
C ARG A 296 1.50 37.68 -24.06
N LYS A 297 2.43 38.09 -24.94
CA LYS A 297 3.29 37.15 -25.70
C LYS A 297 4.20 36.33 -24.78
N GLU A 298 4.70 36.92 -23.69
CA GLU A 298 5.48 36.20 -22.69
C GLU A 298 4.67 35.14 -21.95
N ILE A 299 3.44 35.48 -21.56
CA ILE A 299 2.50 34.53 -20.94
C ILE A 299 2.21 33.36 -21.89
N ASP A 300 1.89 33.66 -23.16
CA ASP A 300 1.63 32.64 -24.19
C ASP A 300 2.84 31.73 -24.39
N LYS A 301 4.06 32.29 -24.39
CA LYS A 301 5.30 31.52 -24.51
C LYS A 301 5.48 30.57 -23.33
N HIS A 302 5.17 31.01 -22.11
CA HIS A 302 5.26 30.17 -20.91
C HIS A 302 4.29 28.98 -20.98
N TYR A 303 3.02 29.21 -21.32
CA TYR A 303 2.04 28.13 -21.47
C TYR A 303 2.39 27.15 -22.59
N ARG A 304 2.90 27.64 -23.73
CA ARG A 304 3.37 26.77 -24.83
C ARG A 304 4.54 25.88 -24.42
N GLN A 305 5.38 26.32 -23.49
CA GLN A 305 6.47 25.50 -22.94
C GLN A 305 5.97 24.48 -21.93
N MET A 306 4.94 24.82 -21.14
CA MET A 306 4.35 23.92 -20.15
C MET A 306 3.51 22.79 -20.78
N LEU A 307 2.84 23.06 -21.91
CA LEU A 307 1.95 22.12 -22.59
C LEU A 307 2.64 21.23 -23.64
N ARG A 308 3.95 21.39 -23.85
CA ARG A 308 4.76 20.56 -24.75
C ARG A 308 5.52 19.51 -23.95
#